data_AF-A0A971YAR0-F1
#
_entry.id   AF-A0A971YAR0-F1
#
_cell.length_a   1.000
_cell.length_b   1.000
_cell.length_c   1.000
_cell.angle_alpha   90.00
_cell.angle_beta   90.00
_cell.angle_gamma   90.00
#
_symmetry.space_group_name_H-M   'P 1'
#
loop_
_entity.id
_entity.type
_entity.pdbx_description
1 polymer ?
#
loop_
_entity_poly.entity_id
_entity_poly.type
_entity_poly.pdbx_seq_one_letter_code
_entity_poly.pdbx_strand_id
1 'polypeptide(L)'
;MAQKLCAQVLEKPKPPLWMILIPIFFIFFAQKMQQYRAGHENFVRNYLISRSRCLDAAVQSLESGSPIDVPAIVNMAADIPDTARPAYSAWITALADHFHTLLKANGPHYNALIRSAYASKTNYLLFCNQLGQLEHTFTLAVITKIDGEHEDVLAVIQSMRDSVMKLRRDLADSIFV
;
A
#
# COMPACT_ATOMS: atom_id res chain seq x y z
N MET A 1 -5.70 -3.38 40.43
CA MET A 1 -4.24 -3.20 40.56
C MET A 1 -3.49 -3.70 39.32
N ALA A 2 -3.83 -4.88 38.78
CA ALA A 2 -3.29 -5.40 37.51
C ALA A 2 -3.50 -4.49 36.28
N GLN A 3 -4.61 -3.76 36.19
CA GLN A 3 -4.87 -2.80 35.10
C GLN A 3 -3.91 -1.60 35.08
N LYS A 4 -3.41 -1.16 36.25
CA LYS A 4 -2.45 -0.03 36.32
C LYS A 4 -1.03 -0.46 35.94
N LEU A 5 -0.67 -1.73 36.18
CA LEU A 5 0.62 -2.31 35.78
C LEU A 5 0.66 -2.56 34.26
N CYS A 6 -0.45 -3.02 33.68
CA CYS A 6 -0.58 -3.26 32.24
C CYS A 6 -0.35 -1.98 31.41
N ALA A 7 -0.84 -0.83 31.89
CA ALA A 7 -0.68 0.47 31.23
C ALA A 7 0.74 1.09 31.36
N GLN A 8 1.59 0.59 32.26
CA GLN A 8 2.97 1.06 32.45
C GLN A 8 3.99 0.17 31.75
N VAL A 9 3.68 -1.11 31.52
CA VAL A 9 4.57 -2.08 30.86
C VAL A 9 4.31 -2.17 29.36
N LEU A 10 3.07 -1.98 28.92
CA LEU A 10 2.75 -1.82 27.51
C LEU A 10 2.99 -0.37 27.13
N GLU A 11 4.18 -0.08 26.61
CA GLU A 11 4.40 1.14 25.83
C GLU A 11 3.21 1.30 24.87
N LYS A 12 2.47 2.39 25.06
CA LYS A 12 1.34 2.77 24.21
C LYS A 12 1.76 2.52 22.76
N PRO A 13 1.12 1.61 22.01
CA PRO A 13 1.55 1.33 20.66
C PRO A 13 1.41 2.65 19.90
N LYS A 14 2.56 3.26 19.57
CA LYS A 14 2.61 4.29 18.54
C LYS A 14 1.90 3.66 17.35
N PRO A 15 0.92 4.34 16.74
CA PRO A 15 0.07 3.75 15.70
C PRO A 15 0.95 2.93 14.75
N PRO A 16 0.58 1.66 14.46
CA PRO A 16 1.48 0.75 13.78
C PRO A 16 1.97 1.43 12.51
N LEU A 17 3.28 1.66 12.37
CA LEU A 17 3.87 2.36 11.22
C LEU A 17 3.50 1.69 9.88
N TRP A 18 2.98 0.47 9.90
CA TRP A 18 2.29 -0.18 8.78
C TRP A 18 1.11 0.62 8.21
N MET A 19 0.49 1.50 8.99
CA MET A 19 -0.51 2.49 8.53
C MET A 19 0.10 3.65 7.73
N ILE A 20 1.42 3.84 7.71
CA ILE A 20 2.08 4.83 6.83
C ILE A 20 2.25 4.27 5.41
N LEU A 21 2.33 2.94 5.26
CA LEU A 21 2.29 2.23 3.97
C LEU A 21 0.89 2.24 3.33
N ILE A 22 -0.12 2.63 4.12
CA ILE A 22 -1.49 2.89 3.69
C ILE A 22 -1.64 4.40 3.64
N PRO A 23 -1.57 5.07 2.47
CA PRO A 23 -1.76 6.50 2.43
C PRO A 23 -3.08 6.91 3.09
N ILE A 24 -2.97 7.91 3.96
CA ILE A 24 -4.00 8.41 4.86
C ILE A 24 -5.08 9.17 4.07
N PHE A 25 -6.21 8.48 3.92
CA PHE A 25 -7.61 8.88 4.15
C PHE A 25 -8.30 9.99 3.32
N PHE A 26 -9.31 9.54 2.55
CA PHE A 26 -10.76 9.77 2.73
C PHE A 26 -11.36 11.17 2.84
N ILE A 27 -10.60 12.26 2.85
CA ILE A 27 -11.18 13.58 3.14
C ILE A 27 -11.64 14.31 1.87
N PHE A 28 -10.99 14.09 0.72
CA PHE A 28 -11.33 14.83 -0.50
C PHE A 28 -12.53 14.30 -1.29
N PHE A 29 -13.09 13.14 -0.92
CA PHE A 29 -14.36 12.67 -1.48
C PHE A 29 -15.59 13.16 -0.69
N ALA A 30 -15.40 13.87 0.44
CA ALA A 30 -16.45 14.26 1.37
C ALA A 30 -17.50 15.23 0.78
N GLN A 31 -17.17 16.03 -0.24
CA GLN A 31 -18.13 16.97 -0.82
C GLN A 31 -19.19 16.32 -1.73
N LYS A 32 -18.97 15.10 -2.24
CA LYS A 32 -20.01 14.28 -2.91
C LYS A 32 -20.55 13.15 -2.01
N MET A 33 -20.18 13.11 -0.72
CA MET A 33 -20.36 11.97 0.19
C MET A 33 -21.65 12.00 1.03
N GLN A 34 -22.68 12.75 0.62
CA GLN A 34 -23.96 12.74 1.35
C GLN A 34 -24.81 11.49 1.02
N GLN A 35 -24.44 10.69 0.01
CA GLN A 35 -25.19 9.49 -0.43
C GLN A 35 -24.50 8.13 -0.16
N TYR A 36 -23.27 8.07 0.36
CA TYR A 36 -22.42 6.86 0.25
C TYR A 36 -21.90 6.27 1.58
N ARG A 37 -22.75 6.14 2.61
CA ARG A 37 -22.34 5.48 3.88
C ARG A 37 -21.93 4.01 3.71
N ALA A 38 -22.33 3.32 2.63
CA ALA A 38 -21.89 1.97 2.28
C ALA A 38 -20.61 1.92 1.43
N GLY A 39 -20.20 3.03 0.79
CA GLY A 39 -19.03 3.07 -0.11
C GLY A 39 -17.69 3.08 0.60
N HIS A 40 -17.65 3.63 1.83
CA HIS A 40 -16.42 3.80 2.60
C HIS A 40 -15.78 2.46 3.01
N GLU A 41 -16.57 1.53 3.55
CA GLU A 41 -16.06 0.22 3.97
C GLU A 41 -15.61 -0.63 2.78
N ASN A 42 -16.35 -0.58 1.66
CA ASN A 42 -15.97 -1.27 0.43
C ASN A 42 -14.70 -0.69 -0.19
N PHE A 43 -14.51 0.63 -0.15
CA PHE A 43 -13.28 1.25 -0.63
C PHE A 43 -12.08 0.87 0.25
N VAL A 44 -12.18 0.97 1.58
CA VAL A 44 -11.11 0.51 2.50
C VAL A 44 -10.77 -0.94 2.20
N ARG A 45 -11.79 -1.80 2.12
CA ARG A 45 -11.63 -3.23 1.83
C ARG A 45 -10.93 -3.45 0.49
N ASN A 46 -11.41 -2.84 -0.59
CA ASN A 46 -10.85 -3.03 -1.93
C ASN A 46 -9.44 -2.42 -2.09
N TYR A 47 -9.14 -1.34 -1.38
CA TYR A 47 -7.82 -0.71 -1.40
C TYR A 47 -6.77 -1.51 -0.61
N LEU A 48 -7.19 -2.12 0.51
CA LEU A 48 -6.31 -2.87 1.40
C LEU A 48 -6.17 -4.33 1.01
N ILE A 49 -7.15 -4.94 0.33
CA ILE A 49 -7.15 -6.38 0.08
C ILE A 49 -5.94 -6.82 -0.76
N SER A 50 -5.59 -6.08 -1.81
CA SER A 50 -4.42 -6.36 -2.63
C SER A 50 -3.12 -6.27 -1.84
N ARG A 51 -3.01 -5.28 -0.95
CA ARG A 51 -1.84 -5.08 -0.07
C ARG A 51 -1.73 -6.18 0.98
N SER A 52 -2.84 -6.55 1.61
CA SER A 52 -2.90 -7.66 2.56
C SER A 52 -2.45 -8.96 1.90
N ARG A 53 -3.02 -9.30 0.74
CA ARG A 53 -2.65 -10.52 -0.01
C ARG A 53 -1.17 -10.57 -0.36
N CYS A 54 -0.57 -9.44 -0.76
CA CYS A 54 0.87 -9.36 -1.02
C CYS A 54 1.70 -9.61 0.24
N LEU A 55 1.29 -9.03 1.38
CA LEU A 55 1.96 -9.24 2.66
C LEU A 55 1.84 -10.69 3.13
N ASP A 56 0.63 -11.26 3.09
CA ASP A 56 0.34 -12.64 3.47
C ASP A 56 1.16 -13.61 2.62
N ALA A 57 1.23 -13.39 1.30
CA ALA A 57 2.03 -14.21 0.39
C ALA A 57 3.54 -14.06 0.64
N ALA A 58 4.02 -12.86 1.02
CA ALA A 58 5.41 -12.65 1.40
C ALA A 58 5.77 -13.39 2.71
N VAL A 59 4.87 -13.39 3.70
CA VAL A 59 5.03 -14.17 4.93
C VAL A 59 5.07 -15.66 4.61
N GLN A 60 4.10 -16.16 3.83
CA GLN A 60 4.04 -17.57 3.44
C GLN A 60 5.28 -18.00 2.64
N SER A 61 5.81 -17.14 1.78
CA SER A 61 7.05 -17.40 1.03
C SER A 61 8.24 -17.61 1.97
N LEU A 62 8.34 -16.85 3.05
CA LEU A 62 9.41 -17.01 4.04
C LEU A 62 9.26 -18.26 4.89
N GLU A 63 8.04 -18.60 5.29
CA GLU A 63 7.75 -19.80 6.08
C GLU A 63 7.98 -21.09 5.28
N SER A 64 7.54 -21.10 4.01
CA SER A 64 7.62 -22.28 3.14
C SER A 64 8.93 -22.40 2.37
N GLY A 65 9.75 -21.33 2.33
CA GLY A 65 10.94 -21.25 1.48
C GLY A 65 10.66 -21.21 -0.03
N SER A 66 9.38 -21.12 -0.43
CA SER A 66 8.95 -21.08 -1.83
C SER A 66 8.85 -19.65 -2.35
N PRO A 67 9.00 -19.40 -3.67
CA PRO A 67 8.80 -18.06 -4.22
C PRO A 67 7.33 -17.60 -4.06
N ILE A 68 7.12 -16.28 -4.05
CA ILE A 68 5.78 -15.69 -4.00
C ILE A 68 5.03 -16.03 -5.29
N ASP A 69 3.85 -16.65 -5.14
CA ASP A 69 2.94 -16.95 -6.26
C ASP A 69 2.09 -15.71 -6.61
N VAL A 70 2.70 -14.78 -7.35
CA VAL A 70 1.99 -13.61 -7.89
C VAL A 70 0.77 -14.00 -8.74
N PRO A 71 0.84 -14.99 -9.65
CA PRO A 71 -0.32 -15.45 -10.39
C PRO A 71 -1.53 -15.82 -9.49
N ALA A 72 -1.31 -16.49 -8.36
CA ALA A 72 -2.38 -16.80 -7.41
C ALA A 72 -3.05 -15.52 -6.86
N ILE A 73 -2.26 -14.52 -6.45
CA ILE A 73 -2.78 -13.24 -5.94
C ILE A 73 -3.61 -12.51 -7.02
N VAL A 74 -3.11 -12.52 -8.26
CA VAL A 74 -3.80 -11.91 -9.40
C VAL A 74 -5.12 -12.62 -9.70
N ASN A 75 -5.14 -13.96 -9.62
CA ASN A 75 -6.35 -14.75 -9.85
C ASN A 75 -7.41 -14.57 -8.76
N MET A 76 -7.02 -14.25 -7.52
CA MET A 76 -7.97 -13.89 -6.45
C MET A 76 -8.68 -12.54 -6.69
N ALA A 77 -8.24 -11.74 -7.66
CA ALA A 77 -8.86 -10.48 -8.04
C ALA A 77 -9.67 -10.64 -9.35
N ALA A 78 -10.67 -11.53 -9.30
CA ALA A 78 -11.48 -11.91 -10.46
C ALA A 78 -12.24 -10.74 -11.09
N ASP A 79 -12.54 -9.69 -10.32
CA ASP A 79 -13.29 -8.51 -10.78
C ASP A 79 -12.44 -7.51 -11.58
N ILE A 80 -11.13 -7.74 -11.72
CA ILE A 80 -10.25 -6.86 -12.48
C ILE A 80 -10.41 -7.14 -13.98
N PRO A 81 -10.67 -6.12 -14.81
CA PRO A 81 -10.76 -6.29 -16.26
C PRO A 81 -9.50 -6.93 -16.85
N ASP A 82 -9.67 -7.82 -17.84
CA ASP A 82 -8.54 -8.50 -18.49
C ASP A 82 -7.52 -7.52 -19.10
N THR A 83 -7.98 -6.35 -19.56
CA THR A 83 -7.11 -5.29 -20.07
C THR A 83 -6.25 -4.63 -18.99
N ALA A 84 -6.71 -4.62 -17.73
CA ALA A 84 -5.99 -4.08 -16.58
C ALA A 84 -5.16 -5.14 -15.85
N ARG A 85 -5.39 -6.43 -16.13
CA ARG A 85 -4.72 -7.57 -15.49
C ARG A 85 -3.18 -7.54 -15.61
N PRO A 86 -2.56 -7.18 -16.76
CA PRO A 86 -1.11 -7.03 -16.84
C PRO A 86 -0.56 -5.91 -15.94
N ALA A 87 -1.24 -4.76 -15.91
CA ALA A 87 -0.86 -3.62 -15.07
C ALA A 87 -1.02 -3.93 -13.58
N TYR A 88 -2.11 -4.63 -13.22
CA TYR A 88 -2.32 -5.14 -11.87
C TYR A 88 -1.22 -6.12 -11.47
N SER A 89 -0.89 -7.10 -12.32
CA SER A 89 0.17 -8.07 -12.05
C SER A 89 1.50 -7.38 -11.78
N ALA A 90 1.90 -6.39 -12.59
CA ALA A 90 3.14 -5.66 -12.40
C ALA A 90 3.17 -4.90 -11.07
N TRP A 91 2.06 -4.27 -10.68
CA TRP A 91 1.93 -3.61 -9.40
C TRP A 91 2.00 -4.58 -8.21
N ILE A 92 1.31 -5.73 -8.29
CA ILE A 92 1.34 -6.79 -7.28
C ILE A 92 2.74 -7.37 -7.12
N THR A 93 3.46 -7.64 -8.20
CA THR A 93 4.85 -8.10 -8.14
C THR A 93 5.72 -7.13 -7.35
N ALA A 94 5.73 -5.85 -7.73
CA ALA A 94 6.56 -4.85 -7.05
C ALA A 94 6.20 -4.67 -5.57
N LEU A 95 4.92 -4.80 -5.23
CA LEU A 95 4.44 -4.70 -3.85
C LEU A 95 4.79 -5.93 -3.02
N ALA A 96 4.66 -7.13 -3.59
CA ALA A 96 5.02 -8.37 -2.91
C ALA A 96 6.54 -8.48 -2.69
N ASP A 97 7.34 -8.09 -3.68
CA ASP A 97 8.81 -8.01 -3.58
C ASP A 97 9.25 -7.03 -2.48
N HIS A 98 8.54 -5.92 -2.32
CA HIS A 98 8.76 -4.97 -1.24
C HIS A 98 8.56 -5.60 0.13
N PHE A 99 7.41 -6.26 0.34
CA PHE A 99 7.14 -6.93 1.61
C PHE A 99 8.14 -8.04 1.89
N HIS A 100 8.50 -8.83 0.88
CA HIS A 100 9.53 -9.86 1.01
C HIS A 100 10.88 -9.29 1.45
N THR A 101 11.29 -8.20 0.81
CA THR A 101 12.56 -7.53 1.11
C THR A 101 12.56 -6.97 2.54
N LEU A 102 11.45 -6.36 2.98
CA LEU A 102 11.32 -5.84 4.34
C LEU A 102 11.30 -6.95 5.40
N LEU A 103 10.61 -8.05 5.14
CA LEU A 103 10.53 -9.17 6.07
C LEU A 103 11.85 -9.95 6.19
N LYS A 104 12.70 -9.92 5.14
CA LYS A 104 14.08 -10.44 5.19
C LYS A 104 15.07 -9.49 5.83
N ALA A 105 14.75 -8.20 5.91
CA ALA A 105 15.64 -7.19 6.47
C ALA A 105 15.72 -7.34 8.00
N ASN A 106 16.88 -7.01 8.56
CA ASN A 106 17.08 -7.02 10.01
C ASN A 106 16.86 -5.62 10.58
N GLY A 107 16.01 -5.51 11.60
CA GLY A 107 15.79 -4.22 12.25
C GLY A 107 14.80 -4.30 13.42
N PRO A 108 15.07 -3.62 14.54
CA PRO A 108 14.18 -3.65 15.71
C PRO A 108 12.89 -2.84 15.51
N HIS A 109 12.83 -2.01 14.46
CA HIS A 109 11.66 -1.20 14.12
C HIS A 109 11.63 -0.90 12.63
N TYR A 110 10.48 -0.45 12.14
CA TYR A 110 10.22 -0.20 10.71
C TYR A 110 11.31 0.65 10.01
N ASN A 111 11.73 1.77 10.60
CA ASN A 111 12.77 2.61 9.98
C ASN A 111 14.09 1.85 9.79
N ALA A 112 14.45 0.96 10.72
CA ALA A 112 15.65 0.14 10.60
C ALA A 112 15.49 -0.94 9.51
N LEU A 113 14.28 -1.52 9.38
CA LEU A 113 13.97 -2.44 8.28
C LEU A 113 14.12 -1.76 6.92
N ILE A 114 13.57 -0.55 6.77
CA ILE A 114 13.67 0.21 5.51
C ILE A 114 15.12 0.58 5.20
N ARG A 115 15.89 1.04 6.21
CA ARG A 115 17.33 1.31 6.05
C ARG A 115 18.09 0.06 5.63
N SER A 116 17.83 -1.08 6.28
CA SER A 116 18.49 -2.35 5.96
C SER A 116 18.10 -2.90 4.59
N ALA A 117 16.83 -2.73 4.19
CA ALA A 117 16.31 -3.21 2.91
C ALA A 117 16.80 -2.37 1.71
N TYR A 118 16.81 -1.05 1.85
CA TYR A 118 17.06 -0.14 0.73
C TYR A 118 18.45 0.51 0.74
N ALA A 119 19.18 0.42 1.86
CA ALA A 119 20.51 1.00 2.12
C ALA A 119 20.61 2.54 2.07
N SER A 120 19.83 3.21 1.22
CA SER A 120 19.86 4.66 1.04
C SER A 120 18.48 5.25 0.80
N LYS A 121 18.34 6.53 1.14
CA LYS A 121 17.17 7.35 0.84
C LYS A 121 16.83 7.35 -0.64
N THR A 122 17.84 7.48 -1.50
CA THR A 122 17.68 7.52 -2.95
C THR A 122 17.07 6.23 -3.48
N ASN A 123 17.56 5.07 -3.03
CA ASN A 123 17.02 3.77 -3.44
C ASN A 123 15.57 3.58 -2.97
N TYR A 124 15.27 3.98 -1.73
CA TYR A 124 13.91 3.91 -1.20
C TYR A 124 12.94 4.82 -1.97
N LEU A 125 13.35 6.05 -2.29
CA LEU A 125 12.55 6.97 -3.10
C LEU A 125 12.38 6.48 -4.54
N LEU A 126 13.41 5.88 -5.14
CA LEU A 126 13.31 5.30 -6.47
C LEU A 126 12.25 4.18 -6.49
N PHE A 127 12.29 3.29 -5.52
CA PHE A 127 11.27 2.25 -5.33
C PHE A 127 9.87 2.86 -5.14
N CYS A 128 9.74 3.86 -4.26
CA CYS A 128 8.48 4.55 -4.01
C CYS A 128 7.87 5.17 -5.28
N ASN A 129 8.71 5.77 -6.13
CA ASN A 129 8.30 6.34 -7.40
C ASN A 129 7.84 5.25 -8.37
N GLN A 130 8.60 4.15 -8.50
CA GLN A 130 8.26 3.01 -9.35
C GLN A 130 6.93 2.37 -8.92
N LEU A 131 6.75 2.10 -7.63
CA LEU A 131 5.52 1.55 -7.09
C LEU A 131 4.32 2.47 -7.36
N GLY A 132 4.50 3.78 -7.18
CA GLY A 132 3.45 4.78 -7.48
C GLY A 132 3.09 4.83 -8.98
N GLN A 133 4.07 4.68 -9.87
CA GLN A 133 3.83 4.63 -11.31
C GLN A 133 3.06 3.36 -11.71
N LEU A 134 3.40 2.21 -11.13
CA LEU A 134 2.68 0.95 -11.40
C LEU A 134 1.23 1.01 -10.91
N GLU A 135 1.00 1.52 -9.71
CA GLU A 135 -0.35 1.73 -9.16
C GLU A 135 -1.17 2.68 -10.05
N HIS A 136 -0.55 3.75 -10.54
CA HIS A 136 -1.21 4.70 -11.44
C HIS A 136 -1.58 4.07 -12.79
N THR A 137 -0.67 3.32 -13.41
CA THR A 137 -0.91 2.60 -14.66
C THR A 137 -2.09 1.62 -14.51
N PHE A 138 -2.11 0.86 -13.40
CA PHE A 138 -3.24 -0.02 -13.07
C PHE A 138 -4.55 0.76 -12.93
N THR A 139 -4.54 1.86 -12.17
CA THR A 139 -5.72 2.68 -11.93
C THR A 139 -6.32 3.24 -13.23
N LEU A 140 -5.48 3.75 -14.13
CA LEU A 140 -5.91 4.22 -15.45
C LEU A 140 -6.50 3.09 -16.30
N ALA A 141 -5.88 1.91 -16.28
CA ALA A 141 -6.37 0.74 -17.03
C ALA A 141 -7.76 0.28 -16.56
N VAL A 142 -8.09 0.48 -15.27
CA VAL A 142 -9.43 0.21 -14.74
C VAL A 142 -10.43 1.29 -15.15
N ILE A 143 -10.06 2.57 -15.05
CA ILE A 143 -10.98 3.69 -15.29
C ILE A 143 -11.41 3.82 -16.74
N THR A 144 -10.49 3.54 -17.67
CA THR A 144 -10.79 3.53 -19.11
C THR A 144 -11.87 2.52 -19.53
N LYS A 145 -12.37 1.70 -18.60
CA LYS A 145 -13.44 0.72 -18.80
C LYS A 145 -14.73 1.03 -18.03
N ILE A 146 -14.73 2.06 -17.19
CA ILE A 146 -15.94 2.53 -16.52
C ILE A 146 -16.67 3.43 -17.52
N ASP A 147 -17.99 3.32 -17.67
CA ASP A 147 -18.74 4.24 -18.52
C ASP A 147 -18.99 5.57 -17.76
N GLY A 148 -18.67 6.72 -18.35
CA GLY A 148 -19.01 8.05 -17.82
C GLY A 148 -17.95 9.13 -18.03
N GLU A 149 -18.22 10.35 -17.54
CA GLU A 149 -17.21 11.42 -17.47
C GLU A 149 -16.16 11.08 -16.40
N HIS A 150 -14.89 11.04 -16.80
CA HIS A 150 -13.78 10.65 -15.92
C HIS A 150 -12.92 11.82 -15.45
N GLU A 151 -13.16 13.04 -15.93
CA GLU A 151 -12.26 14.18 -15.67
C GLU A 151 -12.15 14.49 -14.17
N ASP A 152 -13.27 14.52 -13.45
CA ASP A 152 -13.33 14.63 -11.99
C ASP A 152 -12.58 13.49 -11.29
N VAL A 153 -12.76 12.25 -11.77
CA VAL A 153 -12.17 11.05 -11.17
C VAL A 153 -10.66 11.05 -11.35
N LEU A 154 -10.19 11.41 -12.56
CA LEU A 154 -8.77 11.52 -12.90
C LEU A 154 -8.08 12.63 -12.10
N ALA A 155 -8.74 13.78 -11.91
CA ALA A 155 -8.23 14.87 -11.08
C ALA A 155 -8.05 14.41 -9.62
N VAL A 156 -9.01 13.67 -9.07
CA VAL A 156 -8.90 13.13 -7.72
C VAL A 156 -7.76 12.10 -7.61
N ILE A 157 -7.60 11.21 -8.57
CA ILE A 157 -6.50 10.21 -8.58
C ILE A 157 -5.15 10.89 -8.67
N GLN A 158 -5.04 11.95 -9.46
CA GLN A 158 -3.83 12.73 -9.57
C GLN A 158 -3.50 13.41 -8.22
N SER A 159 -4.49 14.05 -7.59
CA SER A 159 -4.34 14.65 -6.25
C SER A 159 -3.93 13.62 -5.19
N MET A 160 -4.53 12.42 -5.24
CA MET A 160 -4.16 11.30 -4.38
C MET A 160 -2.70 10.93 -4.58
N ARG A 161 -2.27 10.68 -5.82
CA ARG A 161 -0.90 10.32 -6.16
C ARG A 161 0.10 11.33 -5.61
N ASP A 162 -0.15 12.62 -5.81
CA ASP A 162 0.75 13.69 -5.36
C ASP A 162 0.85 13.73 -3.84
N SER A 163 -0.27 13.50 -3.14
CA SER A 163 -0.33 13.42 -1.68
C SER A 163 0.47 12.22 -1.15
N VAL A 164 0.30 11.04 -1.74
CA VAL A 164 1.07 9.83 -1.38
C VAL A 164 2.56 10.06 -1.59
N MET A 165 2.93 10.66 -2.71
CA MET A 165 4.32 10.93 -3.05
C MET A 165 4.97 11.90 -2.07
N LYS A 166 4.25 12.94 -1.65
CA LYS A 166 4.70 13.85 -0.59
C LYS A 166 4.93 13.11 0.73
N LEU A 167 3.95 12.32 1.18
CA LEU A 167 4.07 11.54 2.41
C LEU A 167 5.25 10.55 2.37
N ARG A 168 5.48 9.89 1.23
CA ARG A 168 6.63 9.00 1.04
C ARG A 168 7.96 9.73 1.12
N ARG A 169 8.03 10.99 0.62
CA ARG A 169 9.21 11.84 0.77
C ARG A 169 9.42 12.26 2.22
N ASP A 170 8.39 12.76 2.89
CA ASP A 170 8.48 13.16 4.30
C ASP A 170 8.88 11.96 5.18
N LEU A 171 8.37 10.77 4.88
CA LEU A 171 8.78 9.53 5.53
C LEU A 171 10.24 9.20 5.23
N ALA A 172 10.66 9.23 3.96
CA ALA A 172 12.06 8.97 3.59
C ALA A 172 13.02 9.93 4.28
N ASP A 173 12.64 11.21 4.41
CA ASP A 173 13.37 12.23 5.16
C ASP A 173 13.50 11.81 6.63
N SER A 174 12.40 11.41 7.28
CA SER A 174 12.42 10.95 8.68
C SER A 174 13.18 9.63 8.88
N ILE A 175 13.18 8.74 7.88
CA ILE A 175 13.84 7.44 7.96
C ILE A 175 15.34 7.59 7.76
N PHE A 176 15.83 8.43 6.86
CA PHE A 176 17.26 8.46 6.49
C PHE A 176 18.03 9.68 7.01
N VAL A 177 17.60 10.22 8.16
CA VAL A 177 18.38 11.17 8.96
C VAL A 177 19.64 10.53 9.54
#